data_AF-A0A382NND7-F1
#
_entry.id   AF-A0A382NND7-F1
#
_cell.length_a   1.000
_cell.length_b   1.000
_cell.length_c   1.000
_cell.angle_alpha   90.00
_cell.angle_beta   90.00
_cell.angle_gamma   90.00
#
_symmetry.space_group_name_H-M   'P 1'
#
loop_
_entity.id
_entity.type
_entity.pdbx_description
1 polymer ?
#
loop_
_entity_poly.entity_id
_entity_poly.type
_entity_poly.pdbx_seq_one_letter_code
_entity_poly.pdbx_strand_id
1 'polypeptide(L)'
;YYRVMLAKHGVELRLGEFFAPDFLETGDFDEVILATGVKPRGLELEGANGPKVLSYLDVLEHEKPVGQKVAIIGAGGIGIDVAHYLTAKPSFGSDVPEYINQHRILEPQQAMELGHPPKREITVFQRSSDKIGKRLGKTTGWAHLQSLRSHDVKLYNGAEYLRIDEKGLHVKVSIKKGEDPQERVFEVDQVIVASGQEPLGEMEIPLKQKGVPVHVIGGARETSGLDAKVAIAEGAELAARL
;
A
#
# COMPACT_ATOMS: atom_id res chain seq x y z
N TYR A 1 14.64 11.29 11.45
CA TYR A 1 15.71 12.00 10.71
C TYR A 1 15.20 13.30 10.10
N TYR A 2 14.39 13.29 9.02
CA TYR A 2 14.01 14.52 8.28
C TYR A 2 13.43 15.64 9.13
N ARG A 3 12.56 15.34 10.10
CA ARG A 3 12.02 16.33 11.06
C ARG A 3 13.11 17.18 11.73
N VAL A 4 14.22 16.56 12.15
CA VAL A 4 15.34 17.25 12.81
C VAL A 4 16.13 18.10 11.81
N MET A 5 16.35 17.58 10.61
CA MET A 5 17.12 18.28 9.58
C MET A 5 16.37 19.50 9.04
N LEU A 6 15.06 19.39 8.81
CA LEU A 6 14.22 20.53 8.40
C LEU A 6 14.33 21.69 9.41
N ALA A 7 14.18 21.39 10.71
CA ALA A 7 14.35 22.38 11.77
C ALA A 7 15.77 22.97 11.81
N LYS A 8 16.80 22.12 11.70
CA LYS A 8 18.21 22.57 11.71
C LYS A 8 18.53 23.53 10.57
N HIS A 9 17.92 23.32 9.40
CA HIS A 9 18.14 24.13 8.21
C HIS A 9 17.13 25.27 8.06
N GLY A 10 16.28 25.51 9.07
CA GLY A 10 15.33 26.62 9.05
C GLY A 10 14.25 26.51 7.97
N VAL A 11 13.92 25.28 7.52
CA VAL A 11 12.87 25.07 6.54
C VAL A 11 11.52 25.38 7.17
N GLU A 12 10.78 26.33 6.59
CA GLU A 12 9.41 26.62 6.99
C GLU A 12 8.51 25.42 6.66
N LEU A 13 7.88 24.84 7.68
CA LEU A 13 7.02 23.67 7.55
C LEU A 13 5.58 24.03 7.89
N ARG A 14 4.69 23.93 6.88
CA ARG A 14 3.24 24.07 7.05
C ARG A 14 2.58 22.70 6.88
N LEU A 15 1.86 22.25 7.92
CA LEU A 15 1.16 20.96 7.96
C LEU A 15 -0.32 21.18 8.23
N GLY A 16 -1.16 20.21 7.86
CA GLY A 16 -2.62 20.32 8.02
C GLY A 16 -3.29 21.21 6.99
N GLU A 17 -2.54 21.69 6.01
CA GLU A 17 -3.01 22.53 4.90
C GLU A 17 -2.96 21.74 3.60
N PHE A 18 -4.05 21.75 2.84
CA PHE A 18 -4.04 21.29 1.46
C PHE A 18 -3.65 22.45 0.56
N PHE A 19 -2.62 22.27 -0.26
CA PHE A 19 -2.17 23.31 -1.17
C PHE A 19 -3.01 23.30 -2.46
N ALA A 20 -3.87 24.28 -2.63
CA ALA A 20 -4.50 24.59 -3.91
C ALA A 20 -3.60 25.53 -4.74
N PRO A 21 -3.54 25.38 -6.08
CA PRO A 21 -2.76 26.27 -6.95
C PRO A 21 -3.12 27.74 -6.77
N ASP A 22 -4.36 28.03 -6.37
CA ASP A 22 -4.87 29.39 -6.15
C ASP A 22 -4.20 30.11 -4.98
N PHE A 23 -3.54 29.40 -4.05
CA PHE A 23 -2.78 30.01 -2.96
C PHE A 23 -1.49 30.68 -3.40
N LEU A 24 -0.99 30.39 -4.61
CA LEU A 24 0.17 31.08 -5.15
C LEU A 24 -0.23 32.29 -5.96
N GLU A 25 0.19 33.46 -5.51
CA GLU A 25 0.27 34.65 -6.34
C GLU A 25 1.58 34.63 -7.14
N THR A 26 1.57 35.27 -8.30
CA THR A 26 2.77 35.39 -9.12
C THR A 26 3.83 36.19 -8.35
N GLY A 27 4.99 35.58 -8.10
CA GLY A 27 6.11 36.21 -7.39
C GLY A 27 6.27 35.76 -5.93
N ASP A 28 5.38 34.90 -5.41
CA ASP A 28 5.53 34.34 -4.05
C ASP A 28 6.78 33.46 -3.91
N PHE A 29 7.16 32.77 -4.99
CA PHE A 29 8.33 31.89 -5.04
C PHE A 29 9.02 32.01 -6.40
N ASP A 30 10.36 31.92 -6.39
CA ASP A 30 11.17 31.89 -7.61
C ASP A 30 10.95 30.59 -8.41
N GLU A 31 10.81 29.46 -7.70
CA GLU A 31 10.61 28.14 -8.28
C GLU A 31 9.69 27.28 -7.40
N VAL A 32 8.93 26.37 -8.02
CA VAL A 32 8.06 25.42 -7.33
C VAL A 32 8.46 23.98 -7.64
N ILE A 33 8.59 23.17 -6.58
CA ILE A 33 8.90 21.74 -6.68
C ILE A 33 7.66 20.94 -6.29
N LEU A 34 7.07 20.26 -7.27
CA LEU A 34 5.93 19.38 -7.10
C LEU A 34 6.39 17.98 -6.68
N ALA A 35 6.22 17.68 -5.40
CA ALA A 35 6.53 16.39 -4.77
C ALA A 35 5.29 15.75 -4.12
N THR A 36 4.14 15.87 -4.79
CA THR A 36 2.80 15.48 -4.31
C THR A 36 2.57 13.96 -4.19
N GLY A 37 3.52 13.14 -4.62
CA GLY A 37 3.43 11.70 -4.51
C GLY A 37 2.43 11.10 -5.50
N VAL A 38 1.63 10.15 -5.02
CA VAL A 38 0.86 9.22 -5.86
C VAL A 38 -0.53 8.99 -5.29
N LYS A 39 -1.43 8.49 -6.14
CA LYS A 39 -2.72 7.92 -5.73
C LYS A 39 -2.81 6.44 -6.06
N PRO A 40 -3.60 5.64 -5.31
CA PRO A 40 -3.87 4.25 -5.68
C PRO A 40 -4.47 4.16 -7.08
N ARG A 41 -4.00 3.19 -7.87
CA ARG A 41 -4.61 2.92 -9.17
C ARG A 41 -5.96 2.23 -8.96
N GLY A 42 -7.00 2.76 -9.61
CA GLY A 42 -8.32 2.14 -9.63
C GLY A 42 -8.32 0.76 -10.28
N LEU A 43 -9.38 -0.01 -10.01
CA LEU A 43 -9.60 -1.30 -10.67
C LEU A 43 -10.73 -1.13 -11.70
N GLU A 44 -10.41 -1.32 -12.97
CA GLU A 44 -11.40 -1.37 -14.05
C GLU A 44 -12.00 -2.79 -14.11
N LEU A 45 -13.02 -3.02 -13.29
CA LEU A 45 -13.70 -4.31 -13.18
C LEU A 45 -15.14 -4.08 -12.72
N GLU A 46 -16.08 -4.91 -13.18
CA GLU A 46 -17.45 -4.89 -12.65
C GLU A 46 -17.43 -5.11 -11.13
N GLY A 47 -18.13 -4.24 -10.40
CA GLY A 47 -18.19 -4.27 -8.93
C GLY A 47 -16.96 -3.72 -8.20
N ALA A 48 -15.97 -3.16 -8.91
CA ALA A 48 -14.76 -2.58 -8.30
C ALA A 48 -15.03 -1.43 -7.32
N ASN A 49 -16.16 -0.75 -7.43
CA ASN A 49 -16.58 0.33 -6.51
C ASN A 49 -17.57 -0.16 -5.44
N GLY A 50 -17.73 -1.48 -5.28
CA GLY A 50 -18.64 -2.07 -4.30
C GLY A 50 -18.13 -1.94 -2.86
N PRO A 51 -19.00 -2.12 -1.85
CA PRO A 51 -18.66 -1.93 -0.44
C PRO A 51 -17.64 -2.94 0.12
N LYS A 52 -17.41 -4.05 -0.60
CA LYS A 52 -16.39 -5.04 -0.26
C LYS A 52 -14.98 -4.62 -0.69
N VAL A 53 -14.86 -3.60 -1.54
CA VAL A 53 -13.58 -3.20 -2.13
C VAL A 53 -12.95 -2.08 -1.31
N LEU A 54 -11.70 -2.30 -0.90
CA LEU A 54 -10.88 -1.33 -0.19
C LEU A 54 -9.60 -1.07 -1.00
N SER A 55 -9.10 0.16 -0.99
CA SER A 55 -7.74 0.44 -1.44
C SER A 55 -6.72 0.00 -0.38
N TYR A 56 -5.44 -0.11 -0.75
CA TYR A 56 -4.40 -0.33 0.26
C TYR A 56 -4.28 0.83 1.27
N LEU A 57 -4.62 2.08 0.89
CA LEU A 57 -4.63 3.24 1.80
C LEU A 57 -5.76 3.13 2.83
N ASP A 58 -6.93 2.67 2.41
CA ASP A 58 -8.04 2.40 3.32
C ASP A 58 -7.65 1.47 4.46
N VAL A 59 -6.75 0.51 4.19
CA VAL A 59 -6.31 -0.50 5.15
C VAL A 59 -5.10 -0.03 5.95
N LEU A 60 -4.08 0.50 5.29
CA LEU A 60 -2.80 0.83 5.93
C LEU A 60 -2.80 2.19 6.65
N GLU A 61 -3.55 3.17 6.12
CA GLU A 61 -3.54 4.54 6.65
C GLU A 61 -4.84 4.90 7.35
N HIS A 62 -5.98 4.49 6.80
CA HIS A 62 -7.28 4.78 7.42
C HIS A 62 -7.77 3.66 8.35
N GLU A 63 -7.02 2.56 8.44
CA GLU A 63 -7.28 1.42 9.32
C GLU A 63 -8.75 0.93 9.26
N LYS A 64 -9.36 0.97 8.06
CA LYS A 64 -10.73 0.52 7.89
C LYS A 64 -10.85 -0.95 8.30
N PRO A 65 -11.96 -1.35 8.95
CA PRO A 65 -12.15 -2.74 9.37
C PRO A 65 -12.04 -3.72 8.19
N VAL A 66 -11.23 -4.76 8.36
CA VAL A 66 -11.06 -5.85 7.40
C VAL A 66 -11.55 -7.16 8.02
N GLY A 67 -12.43 -7.86 7.30
CA GLY A 67 -13.00 -9.14 7.71
C GLY A 67 -12.00 -10.30 7.81
N GLN A 68 -12.51 -11.52 7.95
CA GLN A 68 -11.70 -12.72 8.13
C GLN A 68 -11.17 -13.27 6.81
N LYS A 69 -11.98 -13.25 5.73
CA LYS A 69 -11.60 -13.75 4.42
C LYS A 69 -11.25 -12.59 3.49
N VAL A 70 -10.02 -12.55 3.01
CA VAL A 70 -9.47 -11.41 2.28
C VAL A 70 -8.84 -11.84 0.97
N ALA A 71 -9.24 -11.19 -0.13
CA ALA A 71 -8.53 -11.27 -1.40
C ALA A 71 -7.72 -9.98 -1.62
N ILE A 72 -6.43 -10.10 -1.93
CA ILE A 72 -5.57 -8.97 -2.26
C ILE A 72 -5.26 -9.04 -3.76
N ILE A 73 -5.64 -8.00 -4.50
CA ILE A 73 -5.34 -7.83 -5.93
C ILE A 73 -4.04 -7.05 -6.06
N GLY A 74 -2.97 -7.76 -6.43
CA GLY A 74 -1.62 -7.21 -6.59
C GLY A 74 -0.63 -7.86 -5.62
N ALA A 75 0.42 -8.47 -6.17
CA ALA A 75 1.49 -9.12 -5.39
C ALA A 75 2.84 -8.40 -5.51
N GLY A 76 2.80 -7.07 -5.77
CA GLY A 76 3.95 -6.19 -5.66
C GLY A 76 4.26 -5.84 -4.20
N GLY A 77 5.24 -4.96 -3.96
CA GLY A 77 5.65 -4.56 -2.60
C GLY A 77 4.47 -4.20 -1.69
N ILE A 78 3.62 -3.27 -2.14
CA ILE A 78 2.44 -2.80 -1.38
C ILE A 78 1.49 -3.95 -1.03
N GLY A 79 1.14 -4.83 -1.97
CA GLY A 79 0.22 -5.93 -1.70
C GLY A 79 0.80 -6.98 -0.73
N ILE A 80 2.11 -7.19 -0.78
CA ILE A 80 2.84 -8.04 0.17
C ILE A 80 2.88 -7.38 1.55
N ASP A 81 3.07 -6.06 1.63
CA ASP A 81 3.04 -5.30 2.89
C ASP A 81 1.64 -5.28 3.50
N VAL A 82 0.57 -5.16 2.71
CA VAL A 82 -0.81 -5.31 3.18
C VAL A 82 -1.04 -6.72 3.75
N ALA A 83 -0.58 -7.77 3.07
CA ALA A 83 -0.69 -9.14 3.58
C ALA A 83 0.08 -9.31 4.90
N HIS A 84 1.26 -8.69 5.02
CA HIS A 84 2.01 -8.66 6.27
C HIS A 84 1.28 -7.91 7.37
N TYR A 85 0.75 -6.71 7.08
CA TYR A 85 -0.02 -5.92 8.03
C TYR A 85 -1.21 -6.71 8.60
N LEU A 86 -1.93 -7.42 7.73
CA LEU A 86 -3.10 -8.22 8.13
C LEU A 86 -2.77 -9.53 8.85
N THR A 87 -1.53 -10.01 8.74
CA THR A 87 -1.01 -11.19 9.45
C THR A 87 -0.11 -10.84 10.64
N ALA A 88 0.26 -9.57 10.79
CA ALA A 88 1.12 -9.11 11.86
C ALA A 88 0.40 -9.26 13.19
N LYS A 89 1.12 -9.76 14.21
CA LYS A 89 0.60 -9.82 15.57
C LYS A 89 0.25 -8.40 16.02
N PRO A 90 -0.87 -8.19 16.75
CA PRO A 90 -1.07 -6.92 17.42
C PRO A 90 0.16 -6.67 18.28
N SER A 91 0.92 -5.64 17.90
CA SER A 91 1.98 -5.09 18.73
C SER A 91 1.28 -4.38 19.87
N PHE A 92 0.96 -5.14 20.91
CA PHE A 92 0.81 -4.56 22.22
C PHE A 92 2.07 -3.73 22.52
N GLY A 93 1.90 -2.58 23.18
CA GLY A 93 3.02 -1.95 23.86
C GLY A 93 3.74 -3.00 24.71
N SER A 94 5.06 -2.93 24.80
CA SER A 94 5.89 -3.92 25.52
C SER A 94 5.42 -4.19 26.96
N ASP A 95 4.67 -3.25 27.52
CA ASP A 95 4.07 -3.19 28.85
C ASP A 95 2.70 -3.89 28.99
N VAL A 96 1.92 -4.05 27.92
CA VAL A 96 0.55 -4.59 28.03
C VAL A 96 0.51 -6.10 28.30
N PRO A 97 1.32 -6.97 27.66
CA PRO A 97 1.36 -8.40 28.01
C PRO A 97 1.86 -8.62 29.44
N GLU A 98 2.81 -7.80 29.89
CA GLU A 98 3.35 -7.84 31.25
C GLU A 98 2.29 -7.40 32.27
N TYR A 99 1.53 -6.34 31.98
CA TYR A 99 0.40 -5.87 32.80
C TYR A 99 -0.72 -6.91 32.92
N ILE A 100 -1.14 -7.53 31.79
CA ILE A 100 -2.17 -8.59 31.78
C ILE A 100 -1.74 -9.78 32.64
N ASN A 101 -0.47 -10.18 32.55
CA ASN A 101 0.09 -11.29 33.31
C ASN A 101 0.26 -10.95 34.81
N GLN A 102 0.77 -9.77 35.14
CA GLN A 102 0.97 -9.31 36.51
C GLN A 102 -0.35 -9.24 37.29
N HIS A 103 -1.41 -8.75 36.65
CA HIS A 103 -2.70 -8.53 37.29
C HIS A 103 -3.69 -9.68 37.08
N ARG A 104 -3.31 -10.75 36.38
CA ARG A 104 -4.16 -11.90 36.04
C ARG A 104 -5.53 -11.48 35.50
N ILE A 105 -5.54 -10.48 34.63
CA ILE A 105 -6.77 -9.89 34.08
C ILE A 105 -7.52 -10.91 33.22
N LEU A 106 -6.80 -11.89 32.67
CA LEU A 106 -7.32 -12.94 31.81
C LEU A 106 -6.75 -14.30 32.18
N GLU A 107 -7.53 -15.34 31.88
CA GLU A 107 -7.06 -16.72 31.97
C GLU A 107 -5.93 -16.97 30.95
N PRO A 108 -4.95 -17.85 31.23
CA PRO A 108 -3.78 -18.06 30.38
C PRO A 108 -4.10 -18.35 28.90
N GLN A 109 -5.18 -19.08 28.62
CA GLN A 109 -5.65 -19.33 27.25
C GLN A 109 -6.13 -18.06 26.54
N GLN A 110 -6.88 -17.20 27.24
CA GLN A 110 -7.37 -15.93 26.70
C GLN A 110 -6.24 -14.92 26.48
N ALA A 111 -5.25 -14.89 27.36
CA ALA A 111 -4.04 -14.08 27.19
C ALA A 111 -3.19 -14.55 25.98
N MET A 112 -3.11 -15.86 25.75
CA MET A 112 -2.46 -16.44 24.57
C MET A 112 -3.22 -16.14 23.26
N GLU A 113 -4.54 -16.04 23.29
CA GLU A 113 -5.36 -15.67 22.13
C GLU A 113 -5.21 -14.19 21.76
N LEU A 114 -5.14 -13.29 22.75
CA LEU A 114 -4.89 -11.86 22.51
C LEU A 114 -3.54 -11.60 21.85
N GLY A 115 -2.51 -12.40 22.17
CA GLY A 115 -1.17 -12.32 21.59
C GLY A 115 -1.08 -12.75 20.12
N HIS A 116 -2.17 -13.25 19.52
CA HIS A 116 -2.22 -13.67 18.14
C HIS A 116 -3.17 -12.77 17.34
N PRO A 117 -2.76 -12.35 16.12
CA PRO A 117 -3.67 -11.64 15.25
C PRO A 117 -4.83 -12.57 14.91
N PRO A 118 -6.04 -12.03 14.67
CA PRO A 118 -7.14 -12.84 14.18
C PRO A 118 -6.66 -13.62 12.96
N LYS A 119 -6.78 -14.95 13.00
CA LYS A 119 -6.34 -15.81 11.90
C LYS A 119 -7.22 -15.52 10.68
N ARG A 120 -6.71 -14.66 9.78
CA ARG A 120 -7.38 -14.32 8.52
C ARG A 120 -7.03 -15.31 7.43
N GLU A 121 -8.00 -15.65 6.61
CA GLU A 121 -7.79 -16.39 5.36
C GLU A 121 -7.44 -15.39 4.26
N ILE A 122 -6.14 -15.23 3.99
CA ILE A 122 -5.67 -14.27 3.00
C ILE A 122 -5.22 -14.98 1.73
N THR A 123 -5.70 -14.47 0.60
CA THR A 123 -5.26 -14.89 -0.73
C THR A 123 -4.75 -13.69 -1.52
N VAL A 124 -3.51 -13.73 -1.99
CA VAL A 124 -2.90 -12.70 -2.83
C VAL A 124 -2.87 -13.17 -4.27
N PHE A 125 -3.31 -12.30 -5.18
CA PHE A 125 -3.34 -12.55 -6.62
C PHE A 125 -2.42 -11.62 -7.38
N GLN A 126 -1.84 -12.10 -8.49
CA GLN A 126 -1.25 -11.25 -9.51
C GLN A 126 -1.64 -11.71 -10.92
N ARG A 127 -1.76 -10.75 -11.84
CA ARG A 127 -2.07 -11.04 -13.26
C ARG A 127 -0.92 -11.73 -13.99
N SER A 128 0.32 -11.31 -13.70
CA SER A 128 1.48 -11.90 -14.37
C SER A 128 1.64 -13.38 -14.00
N SER A 129 1.96 -14.22 -14.98
CA SER A 129 2.34 -15.62 -14.77
C SER A 129 3.75 -15.79 -14.21
N ASP A 130 4.52 -14.71 -14.06
CA ASP A 130 5.81 -14.74 -13.37
C ASP A 130 5.68 -15.28 -11.95
N LYS A 131 6.78 -15.75 -11.37
CA LYS A 131 6.81 -16.12 -9.95
C LYS A 131 6.53 -14.89 -9.07
N ILE A 132 5.56 -14.99 -8.16
CA ILE A 132 5.35 -13.98 -7.11
C ILE A 132 6.66 -13.77 -6.35
N GLY A 133 7.02 -12.50 -6.14
CA GLY A 133 8.29 -12.11 -5.52
C GLY A 133 9.42 -11.75 -6.48
N LYS A 134 9.28 -11.99 -7.79
CA LYS A 134 10.32 -11.67 -8.79
C LYS A 134 10.73 -10.19 -8.78
N ARG A 135 9.80 -9.30 -8.44
CA ARG A 135 9.99 -7.83 -8.38
C ARG A 135 10.16 -7.28 -6.97
N LEU A 136 10.25 -8.14 -5.95
CA LEU A 136 10.57 -7.71 -4.59
C LEU A 136 12.09 -7.49 -4.45
N GLY A 137 12.50 -6.93 -3.30
CA GLY A 137 13.91 -6.73 -2.98
C GLY A 137 14.72 -8.01 -3.15
N LYS A 138 15.86 -7.93 -3.86
CA LYS A 138 16.67 -9.11 -4.25
C LYS A 138 17.10 -9.97 -3.05
N THR A 139 17.36 -9.33 -1.90
CA THR A 139 17.88 -9.98 -0.69
C THR A 139 16.82 -10.24 0.38
N THR A 140 15.67 -9.56 0.32
CA THR A 140 14.63 -9.60 1.36
C THR A 140 13.33 -10.22 0.90
N GLY A 141 13.03 -10.18 -0.40
CA GLY A 141 11.74 -10.64 -0.95
C GLY A 141 11.40 -12.09 -0.63
N TRP A 142 12.40 -12.96 -0.57
CA TRP A 142 12.19 -14.37 -0.20
C TRP A 142 11.73 -14.52 1.26
N ALA A 143 12.25 -13.70 2.18
CA ALA A 143 11.93 -13.76 3.60
C ALA A 143 10.48 -13.29 3.84
N HIS A 144 10.06 -12.23 3.16
CA HIS A 144 8.67 -11.77 3.17
C HIS A 144 7.71 -12.87 2.72
N LEU A 145 7.97 -13.50 1.57
CA LEU A 145 7.13 -14.58 1.06
C LEU A 145 7.12 -15.82 1.97
N GLN A 146 8.26 -16.16 2.56
CA GLN A 146 8.33 -17.26 3.51
C GLN A 146 7.49 -16.99 4.75
N SER A 147 7.58 -15.77 5.30
CA SER A 147 6.78 -15.35 6.44
C SER A 147 5.28 -15.34 6.11
N LEU A 148 4.86 -14.93 4.91
CA LEU A 148 3.43 -15.03 4.53
C LEU A 148 2.97 -16.49 4.44
N ARG A 149 3.79 -17.37 3.86
CA ARG A 149 3.47 -18.81 3.78
C ARG A 149 3.36 -19.48 5.15
N SER A 150 4.14 -19.06 6.15
CA SER A 150 4.01 -19.58 7.51
C SER A 150 2.73 -19.14 8.21
N HIS A 151 2.04 -18.13 7.68
CA HIS A 151 0.70 -17.71 8.12
C HIS A 151 -0.41 -18.24 7.20
N ASP A 152 -0.14 -19.32 6.45
CA ASP A 152 -1.10 -19.96 5.54
C ASP A 152 -1.61 -19.05 4.40
N VAL A 153 -0.92 -17.96 4.08
CA VAL A 153 -1.32 -17.04 3.00
C VAL A 153 -1.18 -17.73 1.64
N LYS A 154 -2.28 -17.77 0.88
CA LYS A 154 -2.33 -18.35 -0.46
C LYS A 154 -1.85 -17.33 -1.49
N LEU A 155 -0.99 -17.76 -2.41
CA LEU A 155 -0.37 -16.89 -3.41
C LEU A 155 -0.64 -17.45 -4.81
N TYR A 156 -1.40 -16.74 -5.63
CA TYR A 156 -1.74 -17.16 -6.99
C TYR A 156 -1.29 -16.15 -8.04
N ASN A 157 -0.54 -16.64 -9.03
CA ASN A 157 -0.11 -15.88 -10.19
C ASN A 157 -0.91 -16.28 -11.44
N GLY A 158 -0.81 -15.50 -12.51
CA GLY A 158 -1.55 -15.76 -13.75
C GLY A 158 -3.06 -15.62 -13.60
N ALA A 159 -3.53 -14.82 -12.63
CA ALA A 159 -4.96 -14.64 -12.38
C ALA A 159 -5.57 -13.63 -13.36
N GLU A 160 -6.70 -13.98 -13.96
CA GLU A 160 -7.58 -13.08 -14.69
C GLU A 160 -8.75 -12.71 -13.77
N TYR A 161 -8.99 -11.42 -13.56
CA TYR A 161 -10.07 -10.93 -12.70
C TYR A 161 -11.30 -10.70 -13.56
N LEU A 162 -12.43 -11.29 -13.17
CA LEU A 162 -13.66 -11.27 -13.98
C LEU A 162 -14.65 -10.23 -13.46
N ARG A 163 -14.97 -10.27 -12.16
CA ARG A 163 -15.88 -9.34 -11.48
C ARG A 163 -15.82 -9.48 -9.96
N ILE A 164 -16.40 -8.53 -9.25
CA ILE A 164 -16.62 -8.57 -7.80
C ILE A 164 -18.12 -8.44 -7.56
N ASP A 165 -18.71 -9.33 -6.77
CA ASP A 165 -20.12 -9.27 -6.38
C ASP A 165 -20.31 -9.64 -4.90
N GLU A 166 -21.57 -9.83 -4.47
CA GLU A 166 -21.90 -10.22 -3.10
C GLU A 166 -21.28 -11.55 -2.68
N LYS A 167 -21.07 -12.48 -3.62
CA LYS A 167 -20.41 -13.76 -3.36
C LYS A 167 -18.91 -13.60 -3.17
N GLY A 168 -18.29 -12.57 -3.74
CA GLY A 168 -16.88 -12.25 -3.55
C GLY A 168 -16.14 -11.97 -4.86
N LEU A 169 -14.89 -12.41 -4.95
CA LEU A 169 -14.03 -12.16 -6.10
C LEU A 169 -14.09 -13.32 -7.10
N HIS A 170 -14.51 -13.03 -8.34
CA HIS A 170 -14.55 -14.00 -9.44
C HIS A 170 -13.25 -13.89 -10.23
N VAL A 171 -12.50 -14.99 -10.32
CA VAL A 171 -11.22 -15.05 -11.04
C VAL A 171 -11.11 -16.32 -11.86
N LYS A 172 -10.38 -16.25 -12.96
CA LYS A 172 -9.87 -17.43 -13.66
C LYS A 172 -8.40 -17.62 -13.29
N VAL A 173 -8.09 -18.74 -12.64
CA VAL A 173 -6.74 -18.98 -12.09
C VAL A 173 -6.45 -20.47 -11.92
N SER A 174 -5.17 -20.85 -12.03
CA SER A 174 -4.70 -22.19 -11.73
C SER A 174 -4.37 -22.30 -10.23
N ILE A 175 -5.02 -23.23 -9.53
CA ILE A 175 -4.78 -23.44 -8.09
C ILE A 175 -3.62 -24.39 -7.84
N LYS A 176 -3.46 -25.40 -8.70
CA LYS A 176 -2.30 -26.31 -8.66
C LYS A 176 -1.38 -26.05 -9.84
N LYS A 177 -0.10 -26.31 -9.59
CA LYS A 177 0.93 -26.22 -10.61
C LYS A 177 0.64 -27.24 -11.72
N GLY A 178 0.53 -26.75 -12.96
CA GLY A 178 0.27 -27.59 -14.14
C GLY A 178 -1.21 -27.82 -14.47
N GLU A 179 -2.14 -27.21 -13.73
CA GLU A 179 -3.56 -27.19 -14.10
C GLU A 179 -3.88 -25.99 -15.01
N ASP A 180 -4.83 -26.17 -15.91
CA ASP A 180 -5.38 -25.07 -16.70
C ASP A 180 -6.14 -24.07 -15.81
N PRO A 181 -6.12 -22.77 -16.14
CA PRO A 181 -6.85 -21.76 -15.39
C PRO A 181 -8.36 -22.03 -15.43
N GLN A 182 -8.97 -22.17 -14.25
CA GLN A 182 -10.41 -22.39 -14.11
C GLN A 182 -11.06 -21.19 -13.44
N GLU A 183 -12.29 -20.89 -13.85
CA GLU A 183 -13.11 -19.89 -13.18
C GLU A 183 -13.49 -20.36 -11.78
N ARG A 184 -13.28 -19.50 -10.80
CA ARG A 184 -13.56 -19.74 -9.39
C ARG A 184 -14.07 -18.49 -8.72
N VAL A 185 -14.93 -18.70 -7.73
CA VAL A 185 -15.40 -17.65 -6.84
C VAL A 185 -14.67 -17.80 -5.51
N PHE A 186 -13.98 -16.75 -5.10
CA PHE A 186 -13.39 -16.63 -3.78
C PHE A 186 -14.36 -15.87 -2.89
N GLU A 187 -15.04 -16.61 -2.01
CA GLU A 187 -15.91 -16.03 -1.01
C GLU A 187 -15.09 -15.27 0.03
N VAL A 188 -15.14 -13.95 -0.08
CA VAL A 188 -14.34 -13.04 0.74
C VAL A 188 -15.21 -11.95 1.33
N ASP A 189 -14.84 -11.55 2.53
CA ASP A 189 -15.45 -10.41 3.19
C ASP A 189 -15.02 -9.15 2.44
N GLN A 190 -13.71 -9.02 2.19
CA GLN A 190 -13.08 -7.85 1.58
C GLN A 190 -12.14 -8.20 0.42
N VAL A 191 -12.11 -7.34 -0.59
CA VAL A 191 -11.14 -7.32 -1.68
C VAL A 191 -10.29 -6.06 -1.53
N ILE A 192 -8.98 -6.21 -1.35
CA ILE A 192 -8.06 -5.09 -1.21
C ILE A 192 -7.30 -4.89 -2.52
N VAL A 193 -7.36 -3.68 -3.07
CA VAL A 193 -6.71 -3.32 -4.34
C VAL A 193 -5.35 -2.69 -4.06
N ALA A 194 -4.31 -3.41 -4.46
CA ALA A 194 -2.90 -3.00 -4.42
C ALA A 194 -2.24 -3.24 -5.79
N SER A 195 -2.95 -2.87 -6.86
CA SER A 195 -2.60 -3.18 -8.26
C SER A 195 -1.61 -2.21 -8.90
N GLY A 196 -1.22 -1.16 -8.18
CA GLY A 196 -0.30 -0.14 -8.67
C GLY A 196 -0.67 1.25 -8.18
N GLN A 197 0.05 2.23 -8.71
CA GLN A 197 -0.07 3.63 -8.36
C GLN A 197 -0.16 4.49 -9.63
N GLU A 198 -0.65 5.70 -9.48
CA GLU A 198 -0.71 6.72 -10.52
C GLU A 198 -0.10 8.04 -9.98
N PRO A 199 0.59 8.82 -10.84
CA PRO A 199 1.12 10.10 -10.41
C PRO A 199 0.03 11.06 -9.94
N LEU A 200 0.29 11.80 -8.86
CA LEU A 200 -0.58 12.88 -8.38
C LEU A 200 -0.10 14.23 -8.92
N GLY A 201 -0.06 14.38 -10.25
CA GLY A 201 0.53 15.53 -10.94
C GLY A 201 -0.43 16.67 -11.31
N GLU A 202 -1.67 16.65 -10.83
CA GLU A 202 -2.76 17.53 -11.30
C GLU A 202 -2.46 19.04 -11.14
N MET A 203 -1.57 19.41 -10.21
CA MET A 203 -1.16 20.80 -9.97
C MET A 203 -0.13 21.34 -10.97
N GLU A 204 0.54 20.49 -11.75
CA GLU A 204 1.62 20.93 -12.64
C GLU A 204 1.13 21.95 -13.69
N ILE A 205 0.03 21.67 -14.37
CA ILE A 205 -0.51 22.53 -15.43
C ILE A 205 -0.98 23.88 -14.86
N PRO A 206 -1.83 23.93 -13.81
CA PRO A 206 -2.24 25.20 -13.19
C PRO A 206 -1.06 26.07 -12.75
N LEU A 207 -0.02 25.48 -12.15
CA LEU A 207 1.14 26.23 -11.67
C LEU A 207 1.98 26.80 -12.82
N LYS A 208 2.19 26.03 -13.90
CA LYS A 208 2.86 26.53 -15.11
C LYS A 208 2.09 27.66 -15.78
N GLN A 209 0.75 27.60 -15.78
CA GLN A 209 -0.09 28.66 -16.35
C GLN A 209 0.01 29.98 -15.58
N LYS A 210 0.38 29.95 -14.29
CA LYS A 210 0.67 31.14 -13.49
C LYS A 210 2.05 31.75 -13.74
N GLY A 211 2.84 31.17 -14.65
CA GLY A 211 4.15 31.69 -15.04
C GLY A 211 5.29 31.37 -14.08
N VAL A 212 5.07 30.47 -13.11
CA VAL A 212 6.10 30.04 -12.15
C VAL A 212 6.85 28.83 -12.73
N PRO A 213 8.20 28.78 -12.67
CA PRO A 213 8.95 27.57 -12.99
C PRO A 213 8.56 26.40 -12.09
N VAL A 214 8.16 25.27 -12.71
CA VAL A 214 7.72 24.07 -11.98
C VAL A 214 8.61 22.87 -12.32
N HIS A 215 9.14 22.22 -11.29
CA HIS A 215 9.80 20.91 -11.39
C HIS A 215 8.91 19.85 -10.76
N VAL A 216 8.86 18.65 -11.34
CA VAL A 216 8.12 17.52 -10.77
C VAL A 216 9.10 16.42 -10.42
N ILE A 217 9.00 15.87 -9.21
CA ILE A 217 9.91 14.83 -8.70
C ILE A 217 9.16 13.68 -8.03
N GLY A 218 9.83 12.53 -7.94
CA GLY A 218 9.34 11.33 -7.30
C GLY A 218 8.05 10.82 -7.94
N GLY A 219 7.13 10.35 -7.11
CA GLY A 219 5.90 9.73 -7.59
C GLY A 219 4.94 10.65 -8.31
N ALA A 220 5.07 11.97 -8.12
CA ALA A 220 4.28 12.95 -8.87
C ALA A 220 4.70 12.98 -10.36
N ARG A 221 5.93 12.54 -10.67
CA ARG A 221 6.48 12.49 -12.03
C ARG A 221 6.24 11.13 -12.68
N GLU A 222 6.65 10.05 -12.02
CA GLU A 222 6.61 8.69 -12.57
C GLU A 222 6.41 7.68 -11.44
N THR A 223 5.63 6.64 -11.70
CA THR A 223 5.35 5.56 -10.74
C THR A 223 5.94 4.21 -11.14
N SER A 224 6.27 4.05 -12.43
CA SER A 224 6.91 2.84 -12.95
C SER A 224 8.31 2.66 -12.38
N GLY A 225 8.49 1.64 -11.53
CA GLY A 225 9.78 1.37 -10.89
C GLY A 225 10.16 2.39 -9.81
N LEU A 226 9.23 3.27 -9.42
CA LEU A 226 9.44 4.20 -8.32
C LEU A 226 9.55 3.45 -7.00
N ASP A 227 10.59 3.77 -6.24
CA ASP A 227 10.70 3.45 -4.82
C ASP A 227 11.21 4.68 -4.04
N ALA A 228 11.30 4.56 -2.73
CA ALA A 228 11.79 5.63 -1.88
C ALA A 228 13.22 6.06 -2.23
N LYS A 229 14.07 5.14 -2.72
CA LYS A 229 15.44 5.47 -3.10
C LYS A 229 15.45 6.39 -4.32
N VAL A 230 14.66 6.06 -5.34
CA VAL A 230 14.51 6.91 -6.55
C VAL A 230 13.94 8.28 -6.17
N ALA A 231 12.86 8.32 -5.38
CA ALA A 231 12.24 9.58 -4.97
C ALA A 231 13.21 10.48 -4.17
N ILE A 232 13.98 9.92 -3.23
CA ILE A 232 14.98 10.65 -2.45
C ILE A 232 16.13 11.13 -3.35
N ALA A 233 16.61 10.29 -4.27
CA ALA A 233 17.69 10.64 -5.18
C ALA A 233 17.30 11.82 -6.09
N GLU A 234 16.11 11.78 -6.69
CA GLU A 234 15.61 12.86 -7.54
C GLU A 234 15.49 14.19 -6.81
N GLY A 235 15.00 14.18 -5.57
CA GLY A 235 14.94 15.38 -4.74
C GLY A 235 16.32 15.93 -4.40
N ALA A 236 17.27 15.05 -4.06
CA ALA A 236 18.65 15.44 -3.76
C ALA A 236 19.39 15.98 -4.99
N GLU A 237 19.24 15.35 -6.15
CA GLU A 237 19.84 15.77 -7.42
C GLU A 237 19.28 17.12 -7.88
N LEU A 238 17.96 17.33 -7.78
CA LEU A 238 17.34 18.60 -8.11
C LEU A 238 17.86 19.72 -7.18
N ALA A 239 17.89 19.47 -5.87
CA ALA A 239 18.36 20.44 -4.89
C ALA A 239 19.85 20.81 -5.05
N ALA A 240 20.66 19.93 -5.66
CA ALA A 240 22.07 20.22 -5.94
C ALA A 240 22.28 21.04 -7.23
N ARG A 241 21.26 21.14 -8.08
CA ARG A 241 21.31 21.84 -9.38
C ARG A 241 20.75 23.25 -9.31
N LEU A 242 19.75 23.48 -8.46
CA LEU A 242 19.17 24.79 -8.16
C LEU A 242 20.13 25.58 -7.26
#